data_AF-A0A962T1I0-F1
#
_entry.id   AF-A0A962T1I0-F1
#
_cell.length_a   1.000
_cell.length_b   1.000
_cell.length_c   1.000
_cell.angle_alpha   90.00
_cell.angle_beta   90.00
_cell.angle_gamma   90.00
#
_symmetry.space_group_name_H-M   'P 1'
#
loop_
_entity.id
_entity.type
_entity.pdbx_description
1 polymer ?
#
loop_
_entity_poly.entity_id
_entity_poly.type
_entity_poly.pdbx_seq_one_letter_code
_entity_poly.pdbx_strand_id
1 'polypeptide(L)'
;MTISPVVVIGPPRSGFSLLITMIQRILDHRHIAFARIPKQQAIIRLMPFFSYVLNRSYSAVFAKQGLGDELLFNGEFQLLVGGPKWLVPGKPWMAVRKYIGCRGYGDFLLVTQHPKLLFEYYGIYHSHETPQRWTDEPDYAECIRFATIRHPLDMFNSAVHSFNALTSEYLQRFGPEADENVLRREMALNKLTDLRVCQGLMLHQLKYWREYLDCRDRYAEWRWEAIIADPIGSVQWVGRQLGLDIGAEEAHAIWTPMDHRNLLMYHKHNYRKDHGILGDWLNHLHATHIDMARALGLVDIAAALGYDLDAWHTARPRSAFQDELDYYLRREQVAPMQDPVLAGFCFNKSNIDASAFNFKSFPGKQWTYVERSTFTEDAMVLEVLECAETGCQRINAIVQTLATSPTTDAESLFRAVEPACRALVCDDIANGLLTGP
;
A
#
# COMPACT_ATOMS: atom_id res chain seq x y z
N MET A 1 5.90 17.29 24.61
CA MET A 1 6.11 18.06 23.37
C MET A 1 5.24 17.45 22.29
N THR A 2 4.65 18.27 21.42
CA THR A 2 3.89 17.79 20.27
C THR A 2 4.51 18.29 18.97
N ILE A 3 4.36 17.53 17.89
CA ILE A 3 4.78 17.92 16.55
C ILE A 3 3.56 18.02 15.62
N SER A 4 3.67 18.86 14.60
CA SER A 4 2.70 18.91 13.49
C SER A 4 2.56 17.53 12.85
N PRO A 5 1.37 17.19 12.32
CA PRO A 5 1.19 15.97 11.54
C PRO A 5 2.14 15.92 10.34
N VAL A 6 2.41 14.71 9.88
CA VAL A 6 3.31 14.46 8.75
C VAL A 6 2.52 13.89 7.59
N VAL A 7 2.86 14.31 6.37
CA VAL A 7 2.44 13.66 5.12
C VAL A 7 3.66 12.99 4.50
N VAL A 8 3.58 11.69 4.25
CA VAL A 8 4.58 10.95 3.48
C VAL A 8 3.97 10.49 2.16
N ILE A 9 4.60 10.87 1.06
CA ILE A 9 4.26 10.35 -0.27
C ILE A 9 5.41 9.49 -0.80
N GLY A 10 5.06 8.57 -1.68
CA GLY A 10 6.08 7.83 -2.42
C GLY A 10 5.45 6.78 -3.29
N PRO A 11 5.99 6.52 -4.48
CA PRO A 11 5.51 5.41 -5.28
C PRO A 11 5.80 4.08 -4.58
N PRO A 12 5.06 3.01 -4.87
CA PRO A 12 5.33 1.70 -4.31
C PRO A 12 6.79 1.27 -4.53
N ARG A 13 7.43 0.69 -3.51
CA ARG A 13 8.84 0.22 -3.52
C ARG A 13 9.93 1.31 -3.47
N SER A 14 9.58 2.57 -3.27
CA SER A 14 10.52 3.70 -3.07
C SER A 14 11.20 3.76 -1.69
N GLY A 15 10.90 2.83 -0.76
CA GLY A 15 11.29 2.95 0.64
C GLY A 15 10.24 3.65 1.54
N PHE A 16 9.07 3.94 0.99
CA PHE A 16 7.92 4.56 1.66
C PHE A 16 7.63 4.06 3.10
N SER A 17 7.42 2.76 3.30
CA SER A 17 7.12 2.21 4.64
C SER A 17 8.30 2.37 5.60
N LEU A 18 9.54 2.29 5.10
CA LEU A 18 10.74 2.47 5.91
C LEU A 18 10.85 3.90 6.45
N LEU A 19 10.55 4.91 5.62
CA LEU A 19 10.51 6.30 6.09
C LEU A 19 9.41 6.51 7.15
N ILE A 20 8.21 5.97 6.94
CA ILE A 20 7.12 6.07 7.93
C ILE A 20 7.56 5.45 9.27
N THR A 21 8.15 4.25 9.24
CA THR A 21 8.65 3.61 10.47
C THR A 21 9.78 4.41 11.10
N MET A 22 10.71 4.96 10.32
CA MET A 22 11.80 5.79 10.84
C MET A 22 11.29 7.05 11.53
N ILE A 23 10.32 7.76 10.94
CA ILE A 23 9.66 8.92 11.56
C ILE A 23 9.01 8.50 12.88
N GLN A 24 8.23 7.41 12.88
CA GLN A 24 7.59 6.90 14.09
C GLN A 24 8.63 6.57 15.18
N ARG A 25 9.73 5.90 14.84
CA ARG A 25 10.79 5.52 15.78
C ARG A 25 11.53 6.73 16.36
N ILE A 26 11.79 7.76 15.55
CA ILE A 26 12.36 9.03 16.04
C ILE A 26 11.43 9.64 17.09
N LEU A 27 10.14 9.73 16.79
CA LEU A 27 9.16 10.32 17.70
C LEU A 27 8.98 9.49 18.98
N ASP A 28 8.91 8.16 18.86
CA ASP A 28 8.81 7.24 20.00
C ASP A 28 10.03 7.36 20.93
N HIS A 29 11.23 7.40 20.35
CA HIS A 29 12.49 7.52 21.12
C HIS A 29 12.56 8.83 21.91
N ARG A 30 11.99 9.91 21.37
CA ARG A 30 11.90 11.22 22.05
C ARG A 30 10.65 11.40 22.90
N HIS A 31 9.78 10.40 22.97
CA HIS A 31 8.46 10.48 23.61
C HIS A 31 7.63 11.69 23.12
N ILE A 32 7.71 11.99 21.82
CA ILE A 32 6.97 13.07 21.16
C ILE A 32 5.71 12.49 20.54
N ALA A 33 4.56 13.06 20.88
CA ALA A 33 3.28 12.73 20.25
C ALA A 33 2.95 13.70 19.12
N PHE A 34 2.13 13.28 18.17
CA PHE A 34 1.48 14.23 17.26
C PHE A 34 0.49 15.10 18.03
N ALA A 35 0.37 16.37 17.65
CA ALA A 35 -0.70 17.23 18.16
C ALA A 35 -2.06 16.61 17.79
N ARG A 36 -2.94 16.42 18.78
CA ARG A 36 -4.24 15.78 18.55
C ARG A 36 -5.40 16.63 19.03
N ILE A 37 -6.46 16.69 18.22
CA ILE A 37 -7.74 17.30 18.61
C ILE A 37 -8.66 16.25 19.26
N PRO A 38 -9.62 16.65 20.11
CA PRO A 38 -10.53 15.73 20.80
C PRO A 38 -11.29 14.76 19.88
N LYS A 39 -11.68 15.22 18.69
CA LYS A 39 -12.35 14.38 17.67
C LYS A 39 -11.45 13.20 17.23
N GLN A 40 -10.14 13.41 17.11
CA GLN A 40 -9.20 12.35 16.78
C GLN A 40 -9.12 11.29 17.87
N GLN A 41 -9.17 11.69 19.14
CA GLN A 41 -9.18 10.74 20.25
C GLN A 41 -10.42 9.84 20.21
N ALA A 42 -11.60 10.40 19.91
CA ALA A 42 -12.81 9.62 19.72
C ALA A 42 -12.68 8.64 18.53
N ILE A 43 -12.14 9.10 17.40
CA ILE A 43 -11.89 8.24 16.22
C ILE A 43 -10.92 7.11 16.55
N ILE A 44 -9.83 7.37 17.27
CA ILE A 44 -8.86 6.34 17.67
C ILE A 44 -9.52 5.24 18.50
N ARG A 45 -10.47 5.60 19.38
CA ARG A 45 -11.24 4.62 20.17
C ARG A 45 -12.24 3.82 19.33
N LEU A 46 -12.88 4.46 18.34
CA LEU A 46 -13.93 3.85 17.52
C LEU A 46 -13.38 3.02 16.35
N MET A 47 -12.18 3.33 15.86
CA MET A 47 -11.61 2.70 14.67
C MET A 47 -11.54 1.16 14.75
N PRO A 48 -11.07 0.54 15.86
CA PRO A 48 -11.05 -0.92 15.96
C PRO A 48 -12.45 -1.52 15.89
N PHE A 49 -13.44 -0.86 16.49
CA PHE A 49 -14.83 -1.30 16.48
C PHE A 49 -15.43 -1.24 15.07
N PHE A 50 -15.30 -0.12 14.36
CA PHE A 50 -15.80 0.01 12.99
C PHE A 50 -15.14 -1.00 12.04
N SER A 51 -13.83 -1.20 12.19
CA SER A 51 -13.09 -2.19 11.42
C SER A 51 -13.60 -3.60 11.69
N TYR A 52 -13.75 -3.97 12.97
CA TYR A 52 -14.23 -5.28 13.39
C TYR A 52 -15.61 -5.61 12.79
N VAL A 53 -16.56 -4.69 12.91
CA VAL A 53 -17.93 -4.94 12.44
C VAL A 53 -17.93 -5.15 10.93
N LEU A 54 -17.33 -4.24 10.16
CA LEU A 54 -17.30 -4.33 8.71
C LEU A 54 -16.59 -5.61 8.21
N ASN A 55 -15.48 -5.99 8.86
CA ASN A 55 -14.76 -7.22 8.50
C ASN A 55 -15.60 -8.47 8.75
N ARG A 56 -16.37 -8.53 9.85
CA ARG A 56 -17.27 -9.66 10.10
C ARG A 56 -18.37 -9.74 9.05
N SER A 57 -18.93 -8.60 8.64
CA SER A 57 -19.93 -8.56 7.58
C SER A 57 -19.35 -9.09 6.26
N TYR A 58 -18.08 -8.79 5.93
CA TYR A 58 -17.40 -9.38 4.78
C TYR A 58 -17.23 -10.90 4.93
N SER A 59 -16.65 -11.36 6.04
CA SER A 59 -16.44 -12.79 6.29
C SER A 59 -17.73 -13.60 6.28
N ALA A 60 -18.84 -13.01 6.76
CA ALA A 60 -20.15 -13.65 6.76
C ALA A 60 -20.67 -13.94 5.34
N VAL A 61 -20.41 -13.07 4.36
CA VAL A 61 -20.78 -13.31 2.95
C VAL A 61 -20.10 -14.57 2.42
N PHE A 62 -18.79 -14.72 2.65
CA PHE A 62 -18.05 -15.91 2.22
C PHE A 62 -18.47 -17.16 3.01
N ALA A 63 -18.69 -17.03 4.33
CA ALA A 63 -19.09 -18.15 5.19
C ALA A 63 -20.45 -18.73 4.81
N LYS A 64 -21.43 -17.89 4.43
CA LYS A 64 -22.76 -18.32 3.94
C LYS A 64 -22.68 -19.22 2.71
N GLN A 65 -21.62 -19.08 1.92
CA GLN A 65 -21.37 -19.87 0.70
C GLN A 65 -20.38 -21.03 0.95
N GLY A 66 -20.02 -21.30 2.20
CA GLY A 66 -19.06 -22.36 2.55
C GLY A 66 -17.60 -22.03 2.19
N LEU A 67 -17.28 -20.76 1.92
CA LEU A 67 -15.94 -20.31 1.50
C LEU A 67 -15.17 -19.57 2.61
N GLY A 68 -15.62 -19.65 3.86
CA GLY A 68 -14.98 -18.95 4.99
C GLY A 68 -13.50 -19.33 5.17
N ASP A 69 -13.18 -20.61 5.04
CA ASP A 69 -11.80 -21.13 5.17
C ASP A 69 -10.94 -20.86 3.93
N GLU A 70 -11.56 -20.42 2.83
CA GLU A 70 -10.90 -20.12 1.54
C GLU A 70 -10.69 -18.61 1.34
N LEU A 71 -11.45 -17.77 2.06
CA LEU A 71 -11.34 -16.32 2.06
C LEU A 71 -9.93 -15.89 2.49
N LEU A 72 -9.26 -15.10 1.66
CA LEU A 72 -8.04 -14.38 1.96
C LEU A 72 -8.38 -12.90 2.16
N PHE A 73 -8.11 -12.37 3.34
CA PHE A 73 -8.30 -10.96 3.65
C PHE A 73 -7.27 -10.47 4.67
N ASN A 74 -6.13 -10.01 4.15
CA ASN A 74 -4.94 -9.82 4.97
C ASN A 74 -5.16 -8.73 6.02
N GLY A 75 -4.61 -8.92 7.22
CA GLY A 75 -4.75 -8.00 8.35
C GLY A 75 -4.34 -6.55 8.05
N GLU A 76 -3.41 -6.32 7.11
CA GLU A 76 -3.05 -4.96 6.66
C GLU A 76 -4.24 -4.19 6.03
N PHE A 77 -5.25 -4.90 5.53
CA PHE A 77 -6.46 -4.32 4.89
C PHE A 77 -7.69 -4.34 5.81
N GLN A 78 -7.63 -5.08 6.92
CA GLN A 78 -8.75 -5.25 7.86
C GLN A 78 -9.03 -3.98 8.68
N LEU A 79 -8.04 -3.14 8.94
CA LEU A 79 -8.30 -1.82 9.50
C LEU A 79 -9.10 -1.00 8.48
N LEU A 80 -10.16 -0.30 8.87
CA LEU A 80 -11.02 0.47 7.96
C LEU A 80 -10.23 1.41 7.04
N VAL A 81 -9.21 2.07 7.58
CA VAL A 81 -8.29 2.99 6.86
C VAL A 81 -6.98 2.32 6.38
N GLY A 82 -6.89 1.00 6.52
CA GLY A 82 -5.76 0.16 6.09
C GLY A 82 -5.81 -0.19 4.59
N GLY A 83 -4.65 -0.17 3.94
CA GLY A 83 -4.50 -0.32 2.49
C GLY A 83 -4.07 0.97 1.77
N PRO A 84 -3.85 0.90 0.45
CA PRO A 84 -3.59 2.07 -0.39
C PRO A 84 -4.75 3.06 -0.31
N LYS A 85 -4.43 4.35 -0.25
CA LYS A 85 -5.40 5.41 -0.02
C LYS A 85 -5.04 6.70 -0.75
N TRP A 86 -6.06 7.47 -1.12
CA TRP A 86 -5.90 8.72 -1.87
C TRP A 86 -7.07 9.68 -1.61
N LEU A 87 -6.81 10.98 -1.78
CA LEU A 87 -7.81 12.03 -1.64
C LEU A 87 -8.80 11.99 -2.80
N VAL A 88 -10.09 11.98 -2.49
CA VAL A 88 -11.15 12.01 -3.51
C VAL A 88 -11.29 13.46 -4.01
N PRO A 89 -11.13 13.72 -5.33
CA PRO A 89 -11.08 15.08 -5.83
C PRO A 89 -12.39 15.82 -5.60
N GLY A 90 -12.29 17.05 -5.10
CA GLY A 90 -13.43 17.94 -4.88
C GLY A 90 -14.39 17.48 -3.79
N LYS A 91 -14.01 16.50 -2.95
CA LYS A 91 -14.87 16.01 -1.88
C LYS A 91 -14.13 15.86 -0.55
N PRO A 92 -14.81 15.96 0.61
CA PRO A 92 -14.21 15.78 1.93
C PRO A 92 -13.98 14.30 2.30
N TRP A 93 -13.68 13.46 1.30
CA TRP A 93 -13.53 12.01 1.45
C TRP A 93 -12.14 11.58 1.05
N MET A 94 -11.72 10.46 1.61
CA MET A 94 -10.56 9.71 1.17
C MET A 94 -11.00 8.30 0.84
N ALA A 95 -10.46 7.77 -0.25
CA ALA A 95 -10.71 6.43 -0.72
C ALA A 95 -9.63 5.48 -0.18
N VAL A 96 -10.03 4.24 0.11
CA VAL A 96 -9.15 3.15 0.55
C VAL A 96 -9.42 1.93 -0.29
N ARG A 97 -8.36 1.26 -0.74
CA ARG A 97 -8.44 0.01 -1.47
C ARG A 97 -8.26 -1.18 -0.53
N LYS A 98 -9.20 -2.13 -0.58
CA LYS A 98 -9.22 -3.42 0.09
C LYS A 98 -8.97 -4.54 -0.90
N TYR A 99 -8.19 -5.53 -0.49
CA TYR A 99 -7.79 -6.66 -1.32
C TYR A 99 -8.46 -7.87 -0.71
N ILE A 100 -9.40 -8.44 -1.44
CA ILE A 100 -10.20 -9.57 -0.99
C ILE A 100 -10.02 -10.67 -2.02
N GLY A 101 -9.58 -11.84 -1.58
CA GLY A 101 -9.40 -13.02 -2.42
C GLY A 101 -10.11 -14.23 -1.86
N CYS A 102 -10.26 -15.25 -2.69
CA CYS A 102 -10.69 -16.57 -2.25
C CYS A 102 -9.91 -17.62 -3.04
N ARG A 103 -9.31 -18.59 -2.36
CA ARG A 103 -8.50 -19.63 -3.00
C ARG A 103 -9.35 -20.40 -4.01
N GLY A 104 -8.87 -20.47 -5.25
CA GLY A 104 -9.56 -21.14 -6.36
C GLY A 104 -10.61 -20.27 -7.08
N TYR A 105 -10.98 -19.11 -6.54
CA TYR A 105 -11.98 -18.22 -7.13
C TYR A 105 -11.38 -16.90 -7.65
N GLY A 106 -10.16 -16.55 -7.26
CA GLY A 106 -9.50 -15.29 -7.66
C GLY A 106 -9.66 -14.19 -6.61
N ASP A 107 -9.53 -12.93 -7.01
CA ASP A 107 -9.56 -11.76 -6.13
C ASP A 107 -10.16 -10.51 -6.78
N PHE A 108 -10.47 -9.53 -5.93
CA PHE A 108 -10.95 -8.22 -6.36
C PHE A 108 -10.46 -7.09 -5.44
N LEU A 109 -10.44 -5.90 -6.02
CA LEU A 109 -10.03 -4.65 -5.39
C LEU A 109 -11.28 -3.82 -5.06
N LEU A 110 -11.78 -3.96 -3.85
CA LEU A 110 -12.89 -3.17 -3.33
C LEU A 110 -12.37 -1.81 -2.85
N VAL A 111 -12.95 -0.73 -3.35
CA VAL A 111 -12.65 0.62 -2.88
C VAL A 111 -13.79 1.10 -1.98
N THR A 112 -13.46 1.61 -0.80
CA THR A 112 -14.38 2.27 0.13
C THR A 112 -14.01 3.74 0.31
N GLN A 113 -15.01 4.61 0.52
CA GLN A 113 -14.84 6.05 0.71
C GLN A 113 -15.32 6.46 2.10
N HIS A 114 -14.49 7.22 2.80
CA HIS A 114 -14.69 7.60 4.20
C HIS A 114 -14.34 9.08 4.43
N PRO A 115 -14.96 9.78 5.40
CA PRO A 115 -14.58 11.15 5.71
C PRO A 115 -13.11 11.24 6.09
N LYS A 116 -12.42 12.30 5.67
CA LYS A 116 -10.98 12.51 6.00
C LYS A 116 -10.68 12.35 7.50
N LEU A 117 -11.63 12.74 8.36
CA LEU A 117 -11.54 12.61 9.82
C LEU A 117 -11.19 11.18 10.29
N LEU A 118 -11.65 10.13 9.59
CA LEU A 118 -11.29 8.75 9.96
C LEU A 118 -9.78 8.47 9.83
N PHE A 119 -9.10 9.16 8.91
CA PHE A 119 -7.69 8.93 8.61
C PHE A 119 -6.75 9.65 9.56
N GLU A 120 -7.27 10.57 10.36
CA GLU A 120 -6.57 11.16 11.50
C GLU A 120 -6.34 10.15 12.64
N TYR A 121 -6.81 8.90 12.47
CA TYR A 121 -6.31 7.75 13.22
C TYR A 121 -4.78 7.63 13.14
N TYR A 122 -4.18 7.96 12.00
CA TYR A 122 -2.74 8.00 11.82
C TYR A 122 -2.21 9.39 12.17
N GLY A 123 -1.08 9.44 12.89
CA GLY A 123 -0.30 10.69 13.03
C GLY A 123 0.54 11.02 11.79
N ILE A 124 0.76 10.02 10.93
CA ILE A 124 1.45 10.14 9.65
C ILE A 124 0.45 9.80 8.54
N TYR A 125 -0.04 10.83 7.86
CA TYR A 125 -0.79 10.67 6.62
C TYR A 125 0.14 10.15 5.54
N HIS A 126 -0.35 9.24 4.71
CA HIS A 126 0.52 8.60 3.75
C HIS A 126 -0.22 8.07 2.53
N SER A 127 0.40 8.21 1.35
CA SER A 127 -0.18 7.76 0.08
C SER A 127 0.85 7.42 -0.98
N HIS A 128 0.45 6.49 -1.85
CA HIS A 128 1.17 6.15 -3.08
C HIS A 128 0.65 6.90 -4.30
N GLU A 129 -0.34 7.77 -4.14
CA GLU A 129 -1.08 8.37 -5.25
C GLU A 129 -1.24 9.87 -5.06
N THR A 130 -1.36 10.57 -6.19
CA THR A 130 -1.72 11.99 -6.30
C THR A 130 -0.88 12.96 -5.45
N PRO A 131 0.46 13.01 -5.62
CA PRO A 131 1.32 13.87 -4.81
C PRO A 131 0.86 15.35 -4.80
N GLN A 132 0.48 15.91 -5.94
CA GLN A 132 0.05 17.31 -6.03
C GLN A 132 -1.13 17.60 -5.07
N ARG A 133 -2.11 16.69 -4.99
CA ARG A 133 -3.32 16.91 -4.18
C ARG A 133 -3.04 17.05 -2.70
N TRP A 134 -2.07 16.31 -2.18
CA TRP A 134 -1.67 16.41 -0.77
C TRP A 134 -1.06 17.77 -0.43
N THR A 135 -0.57 18.48 -1.44
CA THR A 135 -0.03 19.82 -1.28
C THR A 135 -1.09 20.91 -1.46
N ASP A 136 -2.10 20.66 -2.30
CA ASP A 136 -3.14 21.66 -2.61
C ASP A 136 -4.32 21.65 -1.61
N GLU A 137 -4.48 20.56 -0.87
CA GLU A 137 -5.57 20.40 0.08
C GLU A 137 -5.33 21.20 1.37
N PRO A 138 -6.21 22.15 1.73
CA PRO A 138 -6.01 23.03 2.89
C PRO A 138 -5.86 22.31 4.22
N ASP A 139 -6.56 21.17 4.40
CA ASP A 139 -6.49 20.36 5.64
C ASP A 139 -5.06 19.89 5.95
N TYR A 140 -4.18 19.82 4.94
CA TYR A 140 -2.79 19.37 5.07
C TYR A 140 -1.78 20.51 4.88
N ALA A 141 -2.21 21.78 4.89
CA ALA A 141 -1.35 22.95 4.65
C ALA A 141 -0.17 23.02 5.65
N GLU A 142 -0.43 22.72 6.92
CA GLU A 142 0.53 22.81 8.04
C GLU A 142 1.33 21.51 8.27
N CYS A 143 1.13 20.48 7.44
CA CYS A 143 1.85 19.22 7.59
C CYS A 143 3.32 19.36 7.16
N ILE A 144 4.21 18.69 7.90
CA ILE A 144 5.57 18.43 7.42
C ILE A 144 5.46 17.39 6.30
N ARG A 145 6.03 17.68 5.13
CA ARG A 145 5.85 16.84 3.94
C ARG A 145 7.15 16.15 3.56
N PHE A 146 7.11 14.83 3.43
CA PHE A 146 8.20 14.03 2.91
C PHE A 146 7.81 13.32 1.62
N ALA A 147 8.77 13.14 0.75
CA ALA A 147 8.67 12.27 -0.40
C ALA A 147 9.78 11.23 -0.37
N THR A 148 9.46 9.99 -0.72
CA THR A 148 10.46 8.93 -0.87
C THR A 148 10.78 8.69 -2.33
N ILE A 149 12.06 8.65 -2.64
CA ILE A 149 12.55 8.34 -3.98
C ILE A 149 13.56 7.21 -3.96
N ARG A 150 13.62 6.48 -5.06
CA ARG A 150 14.55 5.36 -5.30
C ARG A 150 14.81 5.26 -6.79
N HIS A 151 15.95 4.69 -7.17
CA HIS A 151 16.31 4.41 -8.55
C HIS A 151 15.15 3.68 -9.27
N PRO A 152 14.58 4.26 -10.35
CA PRO A 152 13.34 3.73 -10.95
C PRO A 152 13.44 2.28 -11.42
N LEU A 153 14.59 1.84 -11.94
CA LEU A 153 14.78 0.45 -12.34
C LEU A 153 14.93 -0.51 -11.17
N ASP A 154 15.42 -0.06 -10.01
CA ASP A 154 15.42 -0.87 -8.79
C ASP A 154 14.01 -1.02 -8.24
N MET A 155 13.17 0.02 -8.35
CA MET A 155 11.76 -0.07 -7.99
C MET A 155 11.01 -1.05 -8.90
N PHE A 156 11.22 -0.95 -10.21
CA PHE A 156 10.66 -1.90 -11.17
C PHE A 156 11.10 -3.34 -10.88
N ASN A 157 12.41 -3.56 -10.70
CA ASN A 157 12.96 -4.86 -10.32
C ASN A 157 12.37 -5.37 -8.99
N SER A 158 12.24 -4.51 -7.99
CA SER A 158 11.62 -4.86 -6.72
C SER A 158 10.14 -5.24 -6.88
N ALA A 159 9.41 -4.59 -7.79
CA ALA A 159 7.99 -4.85 -8.03
C ALA A 159 7.75 -6.23 -8.66
N VAL A 160 8.62 -6.70 -9.56
CA VAL A 160 8.49 -8.03 -10.19
C VAL A 160 8.78 -9.16 -9.19
N HIS A 161 9.73 -8.98 -8.27
CA HIS A 161 10.06 -9.93 -7.20
C HIS A 161 9.18 -9.84 -5.94
N SER A 162 8.24 -8.90 -5.89
CA SER A 162 7.41 -8.69 -4.71
C SER A 162 6.23 -9.67 -4.64
N PHE A 163 6.02 -10.27 -3.47
CA PHE A 163 4.69 -10.72 -3.07
C PHE A 163 3.87 -9.53 -2.58
N ASN A 164 2.58 -9.50 -2.89
CA ASN A 164 1.65 -8.55 -2.27
C ASN A 164 1.09 -9.18 -0.99
N ALA A 165 0.36 -8.41 -0.19
CA ALA A 165 -0.14 -8.90 1.09
C ALA A 165 -1.14 -10.07 0.95
N LEU A 166 -1.89 -10.14 -0.14
CA LEU A 166 -2.83 -11.24 -0.40
C LEU A 166 -2.09 -12.53 -0.79
N THR A 167 -1.10 -12.43 -1.69
CA THR A 167 -0.14 -13.50 -1.98
C THR A 167 0.55 -13.97 -0.70
N SER A 168 0.95 -13.04 0.17
CA SER A 168 1.59 -13.37 1.43
C SER A 168 0.66 -14.15 2.35
N GLU A 169 -0.62 -13.82 2.40
CA GLU A 169 -1.60 -14.58 3.20
C GLU A 169 -1.85 -15.97 2.63
N TYR A 170 -1.93 -16.08 1.30
CA TYR A 170 -2.05 -17.36 0.62
C TYR A 170 -0.90 -18.29 0.99
N LEU A 171 0.35 -17.83 0.91
CA LEU A 171 1.52 -18.62 1.28
C LEU A 171 1.51 -19.02 2.75
N GLN A 172 1.18 -18.10 3.67
CA GLN A 172 1.09 -18.39 5.10
C GLN A 172 0.09 -19.51 5.42
N ARG A 173 -1.01 -19.61 4.66
CA ARG A 173 -2.10 -20.55 4.94
C ARG A 173 -2.01 -21.85 4.16
N PHE A 174 -1.61 -21.77 2.90
CA PHE A 174 -1.74 -22.87 1.93
C PHE A 174 -0.40 -23.34 1.37
N GLY A 175 0.71 -22.64 1.66
CA GLY A 175 2.05 -23.05 1.27
C GLY A 175 3.12 -22.67 2.30
N PRO A 176 2.94 -22.98 3.61
CA PRO A 176 3.87 -22.52 4.66
C PRO A 176 5.30 -23.10 4.51
N GLU A 177 5.43 -24.24 3.84
CA GLU A 177 6.71 -24.92 3.60
C GLU A 177 7.37 -24.52 2.26
N ALA A 178 6.77 -23.58 1.51
CA ALA A 178 7.28 -23.22 0.20
C ALA A 178 8.58 -22.39 0.31
N ASP A 179 9.54 -22.67 -0.57
CA ASP A 179 10.77 -21.88 -0.65
C ASP A 179 10.48 -20.52 -1.32
N GLU A 180 10.48 -19.47 -0.50
CA GLU A 180 10.25 -18.09 -0.96
C GLU A 180 11.20 -17.65 -2.07
N ASN A 181 12.46 -18.06 -2.04
CA ASN A 181 13.44 -17.62 -3.04
C ASN A 181 13.12 -18.23 -4.42
N VAL A 182 12.74 -19.51 -4.44
CA VAL A 182 12.28 -20.19 -5.64
C VAL A 182 11.01 -19.52 -6.17
N LEU A 183 10.00 -19.32 -5.32
CA LEU A 183 8.74 -18.69 -5.73
C LEU A 183 8.93 -17.26 -6.25
N ARG A 184 9.79 -16.45 -5.60
CA ARG A 184 10.09 -15.08 -6.07
C ARG A 184 10.80 -15.06 -7.40
N ARG A 185 11.67 -16.04 -7.65
CA ARG A 185 12.37 -16.21 -8.92
C ARG A 185 11.40 -16.60 -10.03
N GLU A 186 10.56 -17.62 -9.81
CA GLU A 186 9.52 -18.04 -10.75
C GLU A 186 8.58 -16.88 -11.10
N MET A 187 8.09 -16.17 -10.08
CA MET A 187 7.21 -15.02 -10.27
C MET A 187 7.88 -13.88 -11.05
N ALA A 188 9.17 -13.60 -10.78
CA ALA A 188 9.88 -12.56 -11.51
C ALA A 188 10.11 -12.96 -12.97
N LEU A 189 10.47 -14.21 -13.26
CA LEU A 189 10.56 -14.71 -14.64
C LEU A 189 9.22 -14.60 -15.36
N ASN A 190 8.13 -15.04 -14.73
CA ASN A 190 6.79 -14.94 -15.31
C ASN A 190 6.43 -13.48 -15.67
N LYS A 191 6.70 -12.53 -14.77
CA LYS A 191 6.39 -11.11 -15.00
C LYS A 191 7.30 -10.43 -16.02
N LEU A 192 8.60 -10.74 -16.01
CA LEU A 192 9.57 -10.16 -16.94
C LEU A 192 9.44 -10.74 -18.35
N THR A 193 8.85 -11.93 -18.49
CA THR A 193 8.57 -12.51 -19.81
C THR A 193 7.23 -12.05 -20.40
N ASP A 194 6.27 -11.59 -19.59
CA ASP A 194 5.09 -10.88 -20.10
C ASP A 194 5.37 -9.37 -20.24
N LEU A 195 5.72 -8.94 -21.45
CA LEU A 195 6.04 -7.54 -21.75
C LEU A 195 4.86 -6.58 -21.50
N ARG A 196 3.61 -7.04 -21.53
CA ARG A 196 2.45 -6.20 -21.18
C ARG A 196 2.45 -5.88 -19.69
N VAL A 197 2.84 -6.84 -18.84
CA VAL A 197 3.01 -6.62 -17.41
C VAL A 197 4.11 -5.61 -17.15
N CYS A 198 5.25 -5.76 -17.83
CA CYS A 198 6.37 -4.83 -17.72
C CYS A 198 5.95 -3.40 -18.08
N GLN A 199 5.29 -3.23 -19.22
CA GLN A 199 4.79 -1.94 -19.67
C GLN A 199 3.81 -1.34 -18.66
N GLY A 200 2.84 -2.13 -18.17
CA GLY A 200 1.87 -1.65 -17.19
C GLY A 200 2.52 -1.19 -15.88
N LEU A 201 3.54 -1.89 -15.39
CA LEU A 201 4.28 -1.52 -14.17
C LEU A 201 5.10 -0.23 -14.36
N MET A 202 5.68 -0.03 -15.54
CA MET A 202 6.43 1.19 -15.87
C MET A 202 5.51 2.40 -16.06
N LEU A 203 4.38 2.23 -16.77
CA LEU A 203 3.38 3.29 -16.96
C LEU A 203 2.80 3.78 -15.64
N HIS A 204 2.52 2.86 -14.71
CA HIS A 204 2.05 3.23 -13.38
C HIS A 204 3.08 4.10 -12.62
N GLN A 205 4.37 3.73 -12.67
CA GLN A 205 5.44 4.53 -12.06
C GLN A 205 5.60 5.90 -12.74
N LEU A 206 5.56 5.94 -14.08
CA LEU A 206 5.66 7.17 -14.85
C LEU A 206 4.55 8.16 -14.52
N LYS A 207 3.30 7.67 -14.37
CA LYS A 207 2.16 8.49 -13.97
C LYS A 207 2.44 9.20 -12.64
N TYR A 208 2.90 8.45 -11.64
CA TYR A 208 3.25 9.03 -10.34
C TYR A 208 4.37 10.07 -10.47
N TRP A 209 5.46 9.71 -11.16
CA TRP A 209 6.64 10.57 -11.22
C TRP A 209 6.40 11.88 -11.96
N ARG A 210 5.62 11.86 -13.04
CA ARG A 210 5.24 13.08 -13.75
C ARG A 210 4.52 14.07 -12.82
N GLU A 211 3.53 13.59 -12.07
CA GLU A 211 2.82 14.44 -11.11
C GLU A 211 3.72 14.89 -9.94
N TYR A 212 4.60 14.02 -9.44
CA TYR A 212 5.52 14.37 -8.37
C TYR A 212 6.53 15.45 -8.79
N LEU A 213 7.08 15.36 -9.99
CA LEU A 213 8.08 16.31 -10.47
C LEU A 213 7.53 17.74 -10.54
N ASP A 214 6.23 17.90 -10.81
CA ASP A 214 5.56 19.20 -10.85
C ASP A 214 5.42 19.87 -9.47
N CYS A 215 5.50 19.10 -8.38
CA CYS A 215 5.35 19.59 -7.00
C CYS A 215 6.51 19.20 -6.06
N ARG A 216 7.62 18.73 -6.62
CA ARG A 216 8.75 18.17 -5.86
C ARG A 216 9.32 19.13 -4.82
N ASP A 217 9.34 20.43 -5.13
CA ASP A 217 9.84 21.51 -4.27
C ASP A 217 9.01 21.69 -2.98
N ARG A 218 7.80 21.14 -2.94
CA ARG A 218 6.90 21.17 -1.76
C ARG A 218 7.15 20.03 -0.78
N TYR A 219 8.14 19.17 -1.05
CA TYR A 219 8.47 17.99 -0.25
C TYR A 219 9.94 17.96 0.19
N ALA A 220 10.17 17.51 1.43
CA ALA A 220 11.49 17.06 1.85
C ALA A 220 11.78 15.67 1.23
N GLU A 221 12.64 15.64 0.23
CA GLU A 221 12.98 14.42 -0.49
C GLU A 221 13.97 13.54 0.29
N TRP A 222 13.57 12.30 0.54
CA TRP A 222 14.40 11.26 1.13
C TRP A 222 14.70 10.15 0.12
N ARG A 223 15.99 9.86 -0.06
CA ARG A 223 16.48 8.81 -0.97
C ARG A 223 16.64 7.49 -0.23
N TRP A 224 16.03 6.43 -0.75
CA TRP A 224 16.23 5.09 -0.21
C TRP A 224 17.70 4.65 -0.26
N GLU A 225 18.47 5.08 -1.27
CA GLU A 225 19.89 4.76 -1.34
C GLU A 225 20.69 5.40 -0.20
N ALA A 226 20.23 6.52 0.35
CA ALA A 226 20.93 7.22 1.42
C ALA A 226 20.96 6.41 2.72
N ILE A 227 19.87 5.72 3.08
CA ILE A 227 19.85 4.88 4.28
C ILE A 227 20.71 3.63 4.14
N ILE A 228 20.91 3.14 2.91
CA ILE A 228 21.82 2.01 2.66
C ILE A 228 23.28 2.46 2.77
N ALA A 229 23.63 3.63 2.25
CA ALA A 229 24.99 4.14 2.24
C ALA A 229 25.43 4.75 3.58
N ASP A 230 24.56 5.51 4.23
CA ASP A 230 24.79 6.19 5.51
C ASP A 230 23.50 6.18 6.36
N PRO A 231 23.22 5.08 7.07
CA PRO A 231 22.00 4.95 7.85
C PRO A 231 21.90 6.01 8.96
N ILE A 232 23.03 6.37 9.58
CA ILE A 232 23.08 7.33 10.68
C ILE A 232 22.76 8.73 10.17
N GLY A 233 23.47 9.20 9.14
CA GLY A 233 23.23 10.51 8.56
C GLY A 233 21.82 10.65 7.98
N SER A 234 21.26 9.57 7.44
CA SER A 234 19.86 9.54 6.98
C SER A 234 18.85 9.71 8.12
N VAL A 235 19.00 9.00 9.25
CA VAL A 235 18.13 9.18 10.42
C VAL A 235 18.25 10.60 10.97
N GLN A 236 19.47 11.14 11.06
CA GLN A 236 19.70 12.52 11.51
C GLN A 236 19.07 13.54 10.56
N TRP A 237 19.12 13.30 9.24
CA TRP A 237 18.47 14.16 8.26
C TRP A 237 16.96 14.19 8.48
N VAL A 238 16.31 13.03 8.69
CA VAL A 238 14.87 12.98 8.98
C VAL A 238 14.56 13.71 10.29
N GLY A 239 15.37 13.52 11.33
CA GLY A 239 15.27 14.28 12.58
C GLY A 239 15.27 15.78 12.35
N ARG A 240 16.22 16.30 11.56
CA ARG A 240 16.30 17.74 11.23
C ARG A 240 15.06 18.25 10.51
N GLN A 241 14.51 17.49 9.56
CA GLN A 241 13.27 17.87 8.88
C GLN A 241 12.06 17.89 9.82
N LEU A 242 12.09 17.12 10.91
CA LEU A 242 11.11 17.16 11.99
C LEU A 242 11.40 18.27 13.03
N GLY A 243 12.46 19.07 12.84
CA GLY A 243 12.89 20.08 13.81
C GLY A 243 13.55 19.49 15.07
N LEU A 244 14.10 18.27 14.98
CA LEU A 244 14.74 17.55 16.08
C LEU A 244 16.24 17.40 15.82
N ASP A 245 17.04 17.72 16.83
CA ASP A 245 18.47 17.40 16.82
C ASP A 245 18.69 15.98 17.36
N ILE A 246 19.21 15.11 16.49
CA ILE A 246 19.42 13.68 16.75
C ILE A 246 20.92 13.40 16.71
N GLY A 247 21.47 12.98 17.85
CA GLY A 247 22.87 12.59 17.95
C GLY A 247 23.17 11.29 17.20
N ALA A 248 24.44 11.02 16.88
CA ALA A 248 24.83 9.83 16.13
C ALA A 248 24.49 8.52 16.87
N GLU A 249 24.69 8.47 18.18
CA GLU A 249 24.35 7.32 19.03
C GLU A 249 22.84 7.06 19.04
N GLU A 250 22.04 8.11 19.14
CA GLU A 250 20.59 8.02 19.10
C GLU A 250 20.10 7.56 17.73
N ALA A 251 20.64 8.12 16.64
CA ALA A 251 20.35 7.69 15.28
C ALA A 251 20.69 6.20 15.06
N HIS A 252 21.80 5.72 15.64
CA HIS A 252 22.16 4.31 15.61
C HIS A 252 21.15 3.44 16.36
N ALA A 253 20.75 3.84 17.56
CA ALA A 253 19.75 3.12 18.36
C ALA A 253 18.38 3.07 17.66
N ILE A 254 18.01 4.11 16.91
CA ILE A 254 16.79 4.16 16.10
C ILE A 254 16.88 3.21 14.89
N TRP A 255 18.02 3.18 14.18
CA TRP A 255 18.19 2.39 12.96
C TRP A 255 18.26 0.89 13.21
N THR A 256 19.10 0.45 14.16
CA THR A 256 19.46 -0.95 14.38
C THR A 256 18.26 -1.91 14.49
N PRO A 257 17.13 -1.57 15.14
CA PRO A 257 15.96 -2.45 15.20
C PRO A 257 15.23 -2.64 13.86
N MET A 258 15.38 -1.71 12.91
CA MET A 258 14.72 -1.70 11.60
C MET A 258 15.58 -2.28 10.48
N ASP A 259 16.88 -2.36 10.70
CA ASP A 259 17.88 -2.75 9.71
C ASP A 259 17.58 -4.13 9.10
N HIS A 260 17.42 -4.20 7.77
CA HIS A 260 17.26 -5.44 7.00
C HIS A 260 16.21 -6.43 7.56
N ARG A 261 15.06 -5.91 8.00
CA ARG A 261 13.95 -6.70 8.59
C ARG A 261 12.60 -6.42 7.94
N ASN A 262 11.65 -7.34 8.13
CA ASN A 262 10.27 -7.08 7.80
C ASN A 262 9.61 -6.21 8.87
N LEU A 263 9.10 -5.04 8.46
CA LEU A 263 8.46 -4.06 9.33
C LEU A 263 6.93 -4.18 9.36
N LEU A 264 6.35 -5.08 8.57
CA LEU A 264 4.91 -5.29 8.49
C LEU A 264 4.45 -6.43 9.40
N MET A 265 3.25 -6.30 9.94
CA MET A 265 2.73 -7.23 10.95
C MET A 265 2.13 -8.48 10.30
N TYR A 266 1.26 -8.30 9.29
CA TYR A 266 0.49 -9.37 8.67
C TYR A 266 1.03 -9.77 7.29
N HIS A 267 1.79 -8.89 6.64
CA HIS A 267 2.47 -9.18 5.38
C HIS A 267 3.86 -9.79 5.64
N LYS A 268 3.91 -11.05 6.08
CA LYS A 268 5.15 -11.75 6.48
C LYS A 268 6.18 -11.91 5.37
N HIS A 269 5.73 -11.98 4.11
CA HIS A 269 6.61 -12.15 2.96
C HIS A 269 6.89 -10.83 2.20
N ASN A 270 6.85 -9.67 2.89
CA ASN A 270 7.18 -8.39 2.25
C ASN A 270 8.69 -8.18 2.06
N TYR A 271 9.49 -8.63 3.02
CA TYR A 271 10.94 -8.50 2.99
C TYR A 271 11.56 -9.66 2.22
N ARG A 272 12.48 -9.35 1.30
CA ARG A 272 13.25 -10.35 0.54
C ARG A 272 14.60 -10.49 1.25
N LYS A 273 14.82 -11.62 1.93
CA LYS A 273 16.02 -11.88 2.73
C LYS A 273 17.28 -11.75 1.86
N ASP A 274 18.33 -11.13 2.39
CA ASP A 274 19.60 -10.86 1.69
C ASP A 274 19.46 -9.90 0.48
N HIS A 275 18.30 -9.22 0.38
CA HIS A 275 18.08 -8.14 -0.57
C HIS A 275 17.78 -6.83 0.16
N GLY A 276 18.31 -5.75 -0.38
CA GLY A 276 18.44 -4.45 0.29
C GLY A 276 19.63 -3.68 -0.25
N ILE A 277 20.05 -4.02 -1.47
CA ILE A 277 21.31 -3.60 -2.08
C ILE A 277 21.04 -2.61 -3.20
N LEU A 278 22.05 -1.80 -3.51
CA LEU A 278 22.04 -0.89 -4.64
C LEU A 278 22.30 -1.65 -5.94
N GLY A 279 21.53 -1.37 -6.99
CA GLY A 279 21.84 -1.89 -8.33
C GLY A 279 21.42 -3.33 -8.58
N ASP A 280 20.49 -3.92 -7.81
CA ASP A 280 20.05 -5.31 -7.99
C ASP A 280 19.38 -5.54 -9.36
N TRP A 281 18.82 -4.47 -9.95
CA TRP A 281 18.28 -4.48 -11.31
C TRP A 281 19.29 -4.92 -12.37
N LEU A 282 20.60 -4.68 -12.16
CA LEU A 282 21.69 -5.09 -13.04
C LEU A 282 21.78 -6.60 -13.23
N ASN A 283 21.31 -7.37 -12.25
CA ASN A 283 21.38 -8.83 -12.26
C ASN A 283 20.13 -9.52 -12.82
N HIS A 284 19.04 -8.77 -13.04
CA HIS A 284 17.72 -9.37 -13.33
C HIS A 284 17.08 -8.83 -14.60
N LEU A 285 17.27 -7.55 -14.92
CA LEU A 285 16.61 -6.96 -16.09
C LEU A 285 17.33 -7.36 -17.39
N HIS A 286 16.56 -7.54 -18.47
CA HIS A 286 17.10 -7.75 -19.83
C HIS A 286 17.10 -6.43 -20.63
N ALA A 287 17.95 -6.32 -21.66
CA ALA A 287 18.03 -5.15 -22.54
C ALA A 287 16.66 -4.71 -23.09
N THR A 288 15.80 -5.67 -23.44
CA THR A 288 14.40 -5.44 -23.86
C THR A 288 13.62 -4.56 -22.88
N HIS A 289 13.81 -4.73 -21.57
CA HIS A 289 13.14 -3.91 -20.56
C HIS A 289 13.72 -2.50 -20.48
N ILE A 290 15.02 -2.35 -20.71
CA ILE A 290 15.70 -1.05 -20.74
C ILE A 290 15.23 -0.26 -21.96
N ASP A 291 15.12 -0.92 -23.12
CA ASP A 291 14.61 -0.30 -24.34
C ASP A 291 13.13 0.09 -24.19
N MET A 292 12.33 -0.74 -23.51
CA MET A 292 10.96 -0.37 -23.14
C MET A 292 10.93 0.85 -22.21
N ALA A 293 11.79 0.89 -21.18
CA ALA A 293 11.89 2.02 -20.27
C ALA A 293 12.25 3.32 -21.00
N ARG A 294 13.16 3.26 -21.97
CA ARG A 294 13.48 4.37 -22.88
C ARG A 294 12.27 4.82 -23.69
N ALA A 295 11.62 3.88 -24.37
CA ALA A 295 10.48 4.17 -25.24
C ALA A 295 9.30 4.82 -24.49
N LEU A 296 9.11 4.48 -23.21
CA LEU A 296 8.06 5.06 -22.36
C LEU A 296 8.46 6.41 -21.73
N GLY A 297 9.72 6.83 -21.82
CA GLY A 297 10.24 8.07 -21.24
C GLY A 297 10.70 7.96 -19.78
N LEU A 298 11.02 6.75 -19.29
CA LEU A 298 11.52 6.56 -17.92
C LEU A 298 12.95 7.10 -17.73
N VAL A 299 13.73 7.18 -18.81
CA VAL A 299 15.08 7.77 -18.77
C VAL A 299 15.04 9.25 -18.41
N ASP A 300 14.16 10.02 -19.03
CA ASP A 300 14.00 11.46 -18.72
C ASP A 300 13.56 11.68 -17.27
N ILE A 301 12.63 10.85 -16.79
CA ILE A 301 12.19 10.86 -15.40
C ILE A 301 13.34 10.52 -14.44
N ALA A 302 14.12 9.49 -14.75
CA ALA A 302 15.25 9.10 -13.91
C ALA A 302 16.32 10.20 -13.85
N ALA A 303 16.64 10.82 -14.99
CA ALA A 303 17.56 11.96 -15.06
C ALA A 303 17.06 13.14 -14.21
N ALA A 304 15.76 13.47 -14.28
CA ALA A 304 15.15 14.51 -13.45
C ALA A 304 15.21 14.19 -11.94
N LEU A 305 15.18 12.91 -11.58
CA LEU A 305 15.37 12.41 -10.21
C LEU A 305 16.85 12.29 -9.81
N GLY A 306 17.79 12.58 -10.71
CA GLY A 306 19.24 12.53 -10.47
C GLY A 306 19.85 11.13 -10.61
N TYR A 307 19.25 10.25 -11.42
CA TYR A 307 19.76 8.93 -11.74
C TYR A 307 20.16 8.82 -13.21
N ASP A 308 21.23 8.10 -13.50
CA ASP A 308 21.69 7.78 -14.85
C ASP A 308 21.32 6.33 -15.19
N LEU A 309 20.31 6.14 -16.06
CA LEU A 309 19.90 4.80 -16.52
C LEU A 309 20.77 4.27 -17.66
N ASP A 310 21.51 5.12 -18.37
CA ASP A 310 22.34 4.71 -19.50
C ASP A 310 23.64 4.02 -19.02
N ALA A 311 23.95 4.09 -17.73
CA ALA A 311 24.99 3.30 -17.06
C ALA A 311 24.83 1.77 -17.22
N TRP A 312 23.68 1.27 -17.68
CA TRP A 312 23.50 -0.14 -18.08
C TRP A 312 24.53 -0.61 -19.11
N HIS A 313 25.03 0.29 -19.95
CA HIS A 313 25.95 -0.03 -21.04
C HIS A 313 27.37 -0.44 -20.61
N THR A 314 27.63 -0.58 -19.31
CA THR A 314 28.88 -1.19 -18.84
C THR A 314 28.91 -2.68 -19.19
N ALA A 315 29.98 -3.12 -19.87
CA ALA A 315 30.17 -4.50 -20.34
C ALA A 315 30.26 -5.51 -19.17
N ARG A 316 29.11 -5.85 -18.59
CA ARG A 316 28.98 -6.82 -17.51
C ARG A 316 28.52 -8.18 -18.07
N PRO A 317 29.07 -9.29 -17.56
CA PRO A 317 28.54 -10.62 -17.88
C PRO A 317 27.07 -10.71 -17.47
N ARG A 318 26.27 -11.42 -18.28
CA ARG A 318 24.89 -11.76 -17.93
C ARG A 318 24.87 -12.70 -16.72
N SER A 319 23.86 -12.55 -15.88
CA SER A 319 23.55 -13.51 -14.82
C SER A 319 22.84 -14.74 -15.38
N ALA A 320 22.88 -15.86 -14.63
CA ALA A 320 22.11 -17.06 -14.99
C ALA A 320 20.60 -16.79 -15.11
N PHE A 321 20.07 -15.85 -14.33
CA PHE A 321 18.67 -15.43 -14.43
C PHE A 321 18.38 -14.70 -15.75
N GLN A 322 19.30 -13.82 -16.18
CA GLN A 322 19.17 -13.10 -17.44
C GLN A 322 19.27 -14.02 -18.66
N ASP A 323 20.08 -15.08 -18.59
CA ASP A 323 20.18 -16.07 -19.66
C ASP A 323 18.87 -16.87 -19.84
N GLU A 324 18.23 -17.25 -18.73
CA GLU A 324 16.92 -17.90 -18.79
C GLU A 324 15.81 -16.94 -19.25
N LEU A 325 15.85 -15.69 -18.80
CA LEU A 325 14.93 -14.66 -19.25
C LEU A 325 15.04 -14.44 -20.78
N ASP A 326 16.26 -14.36 -21.30
CA ASP A 326 16.54 -14.26 -22.74
C ASP A 326 16.00 -15.48 -23.52
N TYR A 327 16.10 -16.71 -22.96
CA TYR A 327 15.53 -17.91 -23.56
C TYR A 327 14.02 -17.78 -23.85
N TYR A 328 13.26 -17.26 -22.88
CA TYR A 328 11.81 -17.09 -22.99
C TYR A 328 11.44 -15.90 -23.89
N LEU A 329 12.12 -14.77 -23.75
CA LEU A 329 11.87 -13.57 -24.55
C LEU A 329 12.10 -13.83 -26.05
N ARG A 330 13.16 -14.56 -26.43
CA ARG A 330 13.42 -14.91 -27.84
C ARG A 330 12.37 -15.82 -28.46
N ARG A 331 11.61 -16.54 -27.64
CA ARG A 331 10.53 -17.44 -28.06
C ARG A 331 9.16 -16.79 -27.95
N GLU A 332 9.08 -15.55 -27.48
CA GLU A 332 7.82 -14.85 -27.19
C GLU A 332 6.92 -15.66 -26.25
N GLN A 333 7.53 -16.35 -25.28
CA GLN A 333 6.84 -17.21 -24.32
C GLN A 333 6.87 -16.59 -22.92
N VAL A 334 5.73 -16.64 -22.23
CA VAL A 334 5.65 -16.31 -20.81
C VAL A 334 6.12 -17.51 -20.00
N ALA A 335 7.08 -17.31 -19.11
CA ALA A 335 7.57 -18.35 -18.22
C ALA A 335 6.43 -18.82 -17.29
N PRO A 336 6.20 -20.14 -17.15
CA PRO A 336 5.11 -20.64 -16.31
C PRO A 336 5.42 -20.46 -14.82
N MET A 337 4.37 -20.35 -14.00
CA MET A 337 4.44 -20.55 -12.56
C MET A 337 3.78 -21.89 -12.22
N GLN A 338 4.35 -22.64 -11.28
CA GLN A 338 3.83 -23.97 -10.95
C GLN A 338 2.45 -23.93 -10.30
N ASP A 339 2.21 -22.96 -9.41
CA ASP A 339 0.93 -22.74 -8.75
C ASP A 339 0.13 -21.65 -9.51
N PRO A 340 -0.92 -22.02 -10.27
CA PRO A 340 -1.72 -21.07 -11.03
C PRO A 340 -2.57 -20.16 -10.13
N VAL A 341 -2.96 -20.61 -8.93
CA VAL A 341 -3.71 -19.79 -7.98
C VAL A 341 -2.79 -18.70 -7.40
N LEU A 342 -1.58 -19.08 -7.01
CA LEU A 342 -0.55 -18.15 -6.59
C LEU A 342 -0.23 -17.14 -7.71
N ALA A 343 -0.12 -17.60 -8.95
CA ALA A 343 0.12 -16.74 -10.11
C ALA A 343 -0.98 -15.66 -10.27
N GLY A 344 -2.25 -16.06 -10.12
CA GLY A 344 -3.40 -15.15 -10.13
C GLY A 344 -3.28 -14.04 -9.09
N PHE A 345 -3.06 -14.40 -7.81
CA PHE A 345 -2.89 -13.41 -6.73
C PHE A 345 -1.63 -12.54 -6.92
N CYS A 346 -0.57 -13.09 -7.48
CA CYS A 346 0.66 -12.35 -7.79
C CYS A 346 0.46 -11.28 -8.89
N PHE A 347 -0.52 -11.49 -9.77
CA PHE A 347 -0.80 -10.67 -10.94
C PHE A 347 -1.79 -9.54 -10.66
N ASN A 348 -2.86 -9.78 -9.88
CA ASN A 348 -3.85 -8.74 -9.56
C ASN A 348 -3.34 -7.72 -8.52
N LYS A 349 -2.21 -7.08 -8.85
CA LYS A 349 -1.60 -6.00 -8.08
C LYS A 349 -2.23 -4.67 -8.44
N SER A 350 -2.33 -3.78 -7.44
CA SER A 350 -2.81 -2.41 -7.61
C SER A 350 -1.92 -1.52 -8.47
N ASN A 351 -0.61 -1.77 -8.48
CA ASN A 351 0.40 -0.81 -8.93
C ASN A 351 0.81 -1.05 -10.39
N ILE A 352 -0.17 -1.32 -11.24
CA ILE A 352 0.00 -1.60 -12.67
C ILE A 352 -1.05 -0.77 -13.43
N ASP A 353 -0.65 -0.20 -14.57
CA ASP A 353 -1.61 0.25 -15.55
C ASP A 353 -2.30 -0.97 -16.15
N ALA A 354 -3.57 -1.15 -15.78
CA ALA A 354 -4.32 -2.35 -16.09
C ALA A 354 -5.09 -2.26 -17.43
N SER A 355 -4.92 -1.18 -18.19
CA SER A 355 -5.72 -0.89 -19.38
C SER A 355 -5.59 -1.93 -20.50
N ALA A 356 -4.49 -2.69 -20.53
CA ALA A 356 -4.24 -3.77 -21.47
C ALA A 356 -4.83 -5.14 -21.04
N PHE A 357 -5.51 -5.23 -19.89
CA PHE A 357 -6.01 -6.49 -19.34
C PHE A 357 -7.53 -6.49 -19.17
N ASN A 358 -8.13 -7.67 -19.33
CA ASN A 358 -9.58 -7.86 -19.28
C ASN A 358 -10.07 -8.08 -17.84
N PHE A 359 -9.83 -7.12 -16.95
CA PHE A 359 -10.41 -7.16 -15.60
C PHE A 359 -11.89 -6.78 -15.63
N LYS A 360 -12.69 -7.46 -14.81
CA LYS A 360 -14.06 -7.01 -14.54
C LYS A 360 -14.03 -5.81 -13.61
N SER A 361 -14.89 -4.83 -13.85
CA SER A 361 -15.15 -3.72 -12.93
C SER A 361 -16.65 -3.64 -12.68
N PHE A 362 -17.03 -3.16 -11.51
CA PHE A 362 -18.44 -3.03 -11.13
C PHE A 362 -18.76 -1.55 -10.89
N PRO A 363 -19.94 -1.05 -11.33
CA PRO A 363 -20.30 0.34 -11.19
C PRO A 363 -20.17 0.85 -9.76
N GLY A 364 -19.74 2.10 -9.63
CA GLY A 364 -19.66 2.73 -8.32
C GLY A 364 -21.02 3.08 -7.74
N LYS A 365 -21.12 2.89 -6.43
CA LYS A 365 -22.20 3.38 -5.58
C LYS A 365 -21.75 4.68 -4.90
N GLN A 366 -22.43 5.09 -3.83
CA GLN A 366 -22.09 6.33 -3.13
C GLN A 366 -20.77 6.19 -2.37
N TRP A 367 -20.57 5.07 -1.68
CA TRP A 367 -19.42 4.86 -0.80
C TRP A 367 -18.42 3.84 -1.32
N THR A 368 -18.84 2.99 -2.25
CA THR A 368 -18.04 1.83 -2.65
C THR A 368 -18.06 1.58 -4.15
N TYR A 369 -17.01 0.92 -4.65
CA TYR A 369 -16.96 0.36 -6.00
C TYR A 369 -15.91 -0.75 -6.07
N VAL A 370 -15.98 -1.62 -7.08
CA VAL A 370 -14.92 -2.60 -7.36
C VAL A 370 -14.14 -2.13 -8.58
N GLU A 371 -12.87 -1.77 -8.35
CA GLU A 371 -11.97 -1.25 -9.38
C GLU A 371 -11.63 -2.34 -10.40
N ARG A 372 -11.23 -3.51 -9.91
CA ARG A 372 -10.81 -4.66 -10.70
C ARG A 372 -11.16 -5.96 -10.00
N SER A 373 -11.55 -6.96 -10.78
CA SER A 373 -11.87 -8.29 -10.31
C SER A 373 -11.40 -9.35 -11.32
N THR A 374 -10.70 -10.35 -10.80
CA THR A 374 -10.49 -11.66 -11.44
C THR A 374 -11.43 -12.72 -10.86
N PHE A 375 -12.23 -12.35 -9.85
CA PHE A 375 -13.08 -13.26 -9.12
C PHE A 375 -14.08 -13.94 -10.04
N THR A 376 -14.23 -15.25 -9.98
CA THR A 376 -15.04 -16.01 -10.94
C THR A 376 -16.54 -15.85 -10.69
N GLU A 377 -16.97 -15.70 -9.43
CA GLU A 377 -18.39 -15.59 -9.05
C GLU A 377 -18.83 -14.13 -8.85
N ASP A 378 -19.41 -13.53 -9.89
CA ASP A 378 -19.83 -12.11 -9.86
C ASP A 378 -20.91 -11.82 -8.81
N ALA A 379 -21.82 -12.77 -8.57
CA ALA A 379 -22.86 -12.63 -7.55
C ALA A 379 -22.27 -12.40 -6.16
N MET A 380 -21.16 -13.08 -5.84
CA MET A 380 -20.46 -12.92 -4.56
C MET A 380 -19.79 -11.55 -4.46
N VAL A 381 -19.16 -11.07 -5.54
CA VAL A 381 -18.55 -9.74 -5.57
C VAL A 381 -19.61 -8.66 -5.34
N LEU A 382 -20.77 -8.80 -5.97
CA LEU A 382 -21.91 -7.89 -5.80
C LEU A 382 -22.48 -7.93 -4.37
N GLU A 383 -22.56 -9.11 -3.74
CA GLU A 383 -23.01 -9.25 -2.36
C GLU A 383 -22.03 -8.59 -1.37
N VAL A 384 -20.71 -8.78 -1.55
CA VAL A 384 -19.69 -8.09 -0.76
C VAL A 384 -19.76 -6.57 -0.98
N LEU A 385 -19.99 -6.12 -2.22
CA LEU A 385 -20.13 -4.70 -2.54
C LEU A 385 -21.38 -4.08 -1.87
N GLU A 386 -22.51 -4.78 -1.84
CA GLU A 386 -23.72 -4.33 -1.11
C GLU A 386 -23.48 -4.25 0.40
N CYS A 387 -22.86 -5.28 0.96
CA CYS A 387 -22.46 -5.32 2.36
C CYS A 387 -21.53 -4.15 2.71
N ALA A 388 -20.53 -3.88 1.87
CA ALA A 388 -19.61 -2.77 2.03
C ALA A 388 -20.30 -1.41 1.93
N GLU A 389 -21.21 -1.23 0.97
CA GLU A 389 -21.95 0.03 0.80
C GLU A 389 -22.77 0.37 2.05
N THR A 390 -23.55 -0.60 2.53
CA THR A 390 -24.41 -0.43 3.71
C THR A 390 -23.57 -0.16 4.96
N GLY A 391 -22.49 -0.93 5.17
CA GLY A 391 -21.58 -0.73 6.29
C GLY A 391 -20.89 0.64 6.25
N CYS A 392 -20.37 1.05 5.08
CA CYS A 392 -19.75 2.36 4.90
C CYS A 392 -20.73 3.50 5.13
N GLN A 393 -21.96 3.40 4.64
CA GLN A 393 -23.00 4.41 4.86
C GLN A 393 -23.24 4.65 6.36
N ARG A 394 -23.42 3.57 7.13
CA ARG A 394 -23.70 3.65 8.58
C ARG A 394 -22.51 4.22 9.34
N ILE A 395 -21.30 3.74 9.07
CA ILE A 395 -20.06 4.25 9.70
C ILE A 395 -19.85 5.72 9.34
N ASN A 396 -20.03 6.10 8.07
CA ASN A 396 -19.82 7.47 7.62
C ASN A 396 -20.83 8.43 8.26
N ALA A 397 -22.09 8.02 8.46
CA ALA A 397 -23.10 8.82 9.18
C ALA A 397 -22.69 9.07 10.65
N ILE A 398 -22.15 8.05 11.33
CA ILE A 398 -21.62 8.20 12.69
C ILE A 398 -20.44 9.19 12.71
N VAL A 399 -19.50 9.05 11.79
CA VAL A 399 -18.32 9.93 11.71
C VAL A 399 -18.72 11.37 11.36
N GLN A 400 -19.71 11.56 10.49
CA GLN A 400 -20.24 12.89 10.21
C GLN A 400 -20.86 13.54 11.46
N THR A 401 -21.54 12.76 12.30
CA THR A 401 -22.09 13.25 13.58
C THR A 401 -20.96 13.73 14.51
N LEU A 402 -19.83 13.00 14.56
CA LEU A 402 -18.63 13.45 15.29
C LEU A 402 -18.03 14.72 14.68
N ALA A 403 -17.95 14.78 13.34
CA ALA A 403 -17.35 15.89 12.63
C ALA A 403 -18.12 17.20 12.84
N THR A 404 -19.46 17.16 12.87
CA THR A 404 -20.32 18.34 13.04
C THR A 404 -20.66 18.66 14.49
N SER A 405 -20.31 17.77 15.43
CA SER A 405 -20.60 17.99 16.85
C SER A 405 -19.90 19.26 17.37
N PRO A 406 -20.61 20.11 18.13
CA PRO A 406 -20.05 21.31 18.74
C PRO A 406 -19.24 21.01 20.01
N THR A 407 -19.36 19.80 20.58
CA THR A 407 -18.56 19.44 21.76
C THR A 407 -17.11 19.20 21.38
N THR A 408 -16.21 19.70 22.22
CA THR A 408 -14.76 19.50 22.12
C THR A 408 -14.27 18.49 23.16
N ASP A 409 -15.15 17.77 23.84
CA ASP A 409 -14.77 16.73 24.79
C ASP A 409 -14.90 15.33 24.16
N ALA A 410 -13.82 14.56 24.20
CA ALA A 410 -13.76 13.24 23.56
C ALA A 410 -14.74 12.23 24.17
N GLU A 411 -15.01 12.33 25.47
CA GLU A 411 -15.93 11.43 26.17
C GLU A 411 -17.39 11.74 25.81
N SER A 412 -17.73 13.03 25.78
CA SER A 412 -19.04 13.51 25.32
C SER A 412 -19.28 13.14 23.85
N LEU A 413 -18.25 13.27 23.00
CA LEU A 413 -18.30 12.83 21.60
C LEU A 413 -18.60 11.33 21.48
N PHE A 414 -17.92 10.51 22.28
CA PHE A 414 -18.13 9.06 22.28
C PHE A 414 -19.56 8.70 22.73
N ARG A 415 -20.05 9.29 23.82
CA ARG A 415 -21.42 9.07 24.32
C ARG A 415 -22.49 9.48 23.30
N ALA A 416 -22.24 10.55 22.53
CA ALA A 416 -23.17 11.01 21.51
C ALA A 416 -23.37 9.98 20.37
N VAL A 417 -22.35 9.16 20.09
CA VAL A 417 -22.43 8.15 19.01
C VAL A 417 -22.63 6.73 19.51
N GLU A 418 -22.50 6.49 20.81
CA GLU A 418 -22.69 5.17 21.41
C GLU A 418 -24.00 4.48 21.01
N PRO A 419 -25.18 5.14 21.00
CA PRO A 419 -26.43 4.50 20.58
C PRO A 419 -26.37 4.01 19.12
N ALA A 420 -25.77 4.80 18.22
CA ALA A 420 -25.62 4.42 16.81
C ALA A 420 -24.60 3.28 16.64
N CYS A 421 -23.53 3.26 17.44
CA CYS A 421 -22.60 2.13 17.49
C CYS A 421 -23.28 0.84 17.99
N ARG A 422 -24.16 0.92 18.99
CA ARG A 422 -24.94 -0.24 19.46
C ARG A 422 -25.91 -0.76 18.40
N ALA A 423 -26.63 0.14 17.73
CA ALA A 423 -27.48 -0.21 16.60
C ALA A 423 -26.68 -0.91 15.47
N LEU A 424 -25.42 -0.48 15.26
CA LEU A 424 -24.50 -1.10 14.31
C LEU A 424 -24.43 -2.63 14.51
N VAL A 425 -24.22 -3.06 15.77
CA VAL A 425 -24.11 -4.46 16.17
C VAL A 425 -25.47 -5.18 16.15
N CYS A 426 -26.52 -4.55 16.66
CA CYS A 426 -27.84 -5.17 16.75
C CYS A 426 -28.40 -5.55 15.38
N ASP A 427 -28.28 -4.67 14.38
CA ASP A 427 -28.77 -4.97 13.04
C ASP A 427 -27.93 -6.08 12.38
N ASP A 428 -26.63 -6.09 12.63
CA ASP A 428 -25.76 -7.13 12.09
C ASP A 428 -26.07 -8.50 12.72
N ILE A 429 -26.45 -8.55 14.01
CA ILE A 429 -27.00 -9.77 14.64
C ILE A 429 -28.34 -10.14 13.99
N ALA A 430 -29.26 -9.18 13.83
CA ALA A 430 -30.58 -9.43 13.24
C ALA A 430 -30.49 -9.95 11.80
N ASN A 431 -29.50 -9.50 11.03
CA ASN A 431 -29.23 -9.93 9.66
C ASN A 431 -28.40 -11.22 9.57
N GLY A 432 -28.12 -11.88 10.70
CA GLY A 432 -27.31 -13.10 10.77
C GLY A 432 -25.86 -12.89 10.32
N LEU A 433 -25.37 -11.65 10.33
CA LEU A 433 -23.97 -11.29 10.04
C LEU A 433 -23.09 -11.42 11.30
N LEU A 434 -23.71 -11.32 12.48
CA LEU A 434 -23.08 -11.60 13.77
C LEU A 434 -23.85 -12.70 14.50
N THR A 435 -23.13 -13.68 15.02
CA THR A 435 -23.63 -14.46 16.15
C THR A 435 -23.67 -13.53 17.35
N GLY A 436 -24.80 -13.45 18.06
CA GLY A 436 -24.89 -12.70 19.32
C GLY A 436 -23.83 -13.15 20.33
N PRO A 437 -23.61 -12.39 21.41
CA PRO A 437 -22.77 -12.85 22.50
C PRO A 437 -23.19 -14.24 22.99
#